data_AF-A0AAD0CEB5-F1
#
_entry.id   AF-A0AAD0CEB5-F1
#
_cell.length_a   1.000
_cell.length_b   1.000
_cell.length_c   1.000
_cell.angle_alpha   90.00
_cell.angle_beta   90.00
_cell.angle_gamma   90.00
#
_symmetry.space_group_name_H-M   'P 1'
#
loop_
_entity.id
_entity.type
_entity.pdbx_description
1 polymer ?
#
loop_
_entity_poly.entity_id
_entity_poly.type
_entity_poly.pdbx_seq_one_letter_code
_entity_poly.pdbx_strand_id
1 'polypeptide(L)'
;MPARTIDFQNAECSACHKKHVDIRTEIVAPSSDRPNAIRKKIIFRCEDHLYYDVDDIEKLALVKIRFQNIEESDLMDGLTFLKQLDSD
;
A
#
# COMPACT_ATOMS: atom_id res chain seq x y z
N MET A 1 -10.70 -15.88 14.77
CA MET A 1 -10.53 -14.59 14.08
C MET A 1 -11.81 -14.31 13.32
N PRO A 2 -12.50 -13.17 13.50
CA PRO A 2 -13.65 -12.84 12.68
C PRO A 2 -13.20 -12.74 11.22
N ALA A 3 -13.95 -13.37 10.31
CA ALA A 3 -13.73 -13.22 8.88
C ALA A 3 -13.99 -11.75 8.54
N ARG A 4 -12.94 -11.00 8.22
CA ARG A 4 -13.09 -9.65 7.69
C ARG A 4 -13.74 -9.79 6.31
N THR A 5 -14.99 -9.37 6.20
CA THR A 5 -15.68 -9.26 4.91
C THR A 5 -14.96 -8.20 4.09
N ILE A 6 -14.44 -8.58 2.92
CA ILE A 6 -13.80 -7.66 1.99
C ILE A 6 -14.89 -7.14 1.06
N ASP A 7 -15.08 -5.81 1.03
CA ASP A 7 -15.91 -5.16 0.03
C ASP A 7 -15.12 -5.02 -1.27
N PHE A 8 -15.27 -6.00 -2.16
CA PHE A 8 -14.63 -6.01 -3.46
C PHE A 8 -15.16 -4.95 -4.43
N GLN A 9 -16.21 -4.18 -4.11
CA GLN A 9 -16.73 -3.14 -5.01
C GLN A 9 -16.16 -1.76 -4.68
N ASN A 10 -15.87 -1.53 -3.39
CA ASN A 10 -15.36 -0.24 -2.90
C ASN A 10 -13.94 -0.32 -2.35
N ALA A 11 -13.27 -1.46 -2.45
CA ALA A 11 -11.88 -1.59 -2.05
C ALA A 11 -10.99 -0.54 -2.75
N GLU A 12 -10.03 -0.02 -2.01
CA GLU A 12 -8.96 0.80 -2.56
C GLU A 12 -7.87 -0.09 -3.19
N CYS A 13 -7.04 0.52 -4.02
CA CYS A 13 -5.80 -0.08 -4.46
C CYS A 13 -4.95 -0.52 -3.25
N SER A 14 -4.25 -1.64 -3.40
CA SER A 14 -3.33 -2.13 -2.36
C SER A 14 -2.15 -1.19 -2.12
N ALA A 15 -1.78 -0.38 -3.11
CA ALA A 15 -0.64 0.54 -3.07
C ALA A 15 -1.01 2.01 -2.74
N CYS A 16 -2.25 2.44 -2.96
CA CYS A 16 -2.67 3.83 -2.72
C CYS A 16 -4.17 3.94 -2.37
N HIS A 17 -4.68 5.15 -2.14
CA HIS A 17 -6.07 5.38 -1.73
C HIS A 17 -7.08 5.49 -2.89
N LYS A 18 -6.64 5.33 -4.15
CA LYS A 18 -7.55 5.35 -5.30
C LYS A 18 -8.39 4.08 -5.33
N LYS A 19 -9.62 4.17 -5.85
CA LYS A 19 -10.49 3.01 -6.10
C LYS A 19 -9.80 2.02 -7.05
N HIS A 20 -9.92 0.73 -6.78
CA HIS A 20 -9.39 -0.28 -7.68
C HIS A 20 -10.25 -0.40 -8.95
N VAL A 21 -9.61 -0.78 -10.05
CA VAL A 21 -10.24 -1.10 -11.34
C VAL A 21 -9.98 -2.55 -11.75
N ASP A 22 -9.04 -3.22 -11.07
CA ASP A 22 -8.65 -4.60 -11.33
C ASP A 22 -8.30 -5.34 -10.03
N ILE A 23 -8.58 -6.64 -10.01
CA ILE A 23 -8.26 -7.54 -8.91
C ILE A 23 -7.47 -8.72 -9.47
N ARG A 24 -6.29 -8.98 -8.89
CA ARG A 24 -5.42 -10.09 -9.28
C ARG A 24 -5.09 -10.97 -8.08
N THR A 25 -5.02 -12.27 -8.30
CA THR A 25 -4.54 -13.22 -7.29
C THR A 25 -3.19 -13.77 -7.71
N GLU A 26 -2.21 -13.68 -6.84
CA GLU A 26 -0.83 -14.04 -7.13
C GLU A 26 -0.30 -15.08 -6.14
N ILE A 27 0.52 -16.01 -6.65
CA ILE A 27 1.23 -16.97 -5.81
C ILE A 27 2.54 -16.31 -5.39
N VAL A 28 2.66 -16.04 -4.09
CA VAL A 28 3.84 -15.41 -3.52
C VAL A 28 4.80 -16.50 -3.05
N ALA A 29 6.09 -16.22 -3.15
CA ALA A 29 7.14 -17.13 -2.69
C ALA A 29 6.90 -17.58 -1.23
N PRO A 30 7.33 -18.81 -0.86
CA PRO A 30 7.25 -19.28 0.51
C PRO A 30 8.04 -18.35 1.46
N SER A 31 7.50 -18.06 2.64
CA SER A 31 8.22 -17.28 3.66
C SER A 31 9.14 -18.19 4.47
N SER A 32 10.16 -17.61 5.10
CA SER A 32 11.05 -18.29 6.07
C SER A 32 10.27 -19.05 7.13
N ASP A 33 9.14 -18.50 7.55
CA ASP A 33 8.32 -19.03 8.65
C ASP A 33 7.46 -20.22 8.20
N ARG A 34 7.23 -20.35 6.89
CA ARG A 34 6.46 -21.43 6.26
C ARG A 34 7.07 -21.83 4.92
N PRO A 35 8.26 -22.45 4.93
CA PRO A 35 9.05 -22.69 3.72
C PRO A 35 8.40 -23.65 2.72
N ASN A 36 7.45 -24.48 3.17
CA ASN A 36 6.72 -25.44 2.33
C ASN A 36 5.25 -25.07 2.11
N ALA A 37 4.86 -23.83 2.42
CA ALA A 37 3.48 -23.37 2.21
C ALA A 37 3.35 -22.52 0.95
N ILE A 38 2.30 -22.79 0.17
CA ILE A 38 1.87 -21.91 -0.92
C ILE A 38 1.09 -20.74 -0.29
N ARG A 39 1.57 -19.52 -0.49
CA ARG A 39 0.85 -18.31 -0.10
C ARG A 39 0.23 -17.69 -1.34
N LYS A 40 -1.06 -17.38 -1.29
CA LYS A 40 -1.76 -16.61 -2.31
C LYS A 40 -2.10 -15.24 -1.74
N LYS A 41 -1.93 -14.20 -2.55
CA LYS A 41 -2.28 -12.83 -2.20
C LYS A 41 -3.28 -12.29 -3.20
N ILE A 42 -4.32 -11.63 -2.71
CA ILE A 42 -5.24 -10.84 -3.53
C ILE A 42 -4.71 -9.42 -3.56
N ILE A 43 -4.58 -8.85 -4.75
CA ILE A 43 -4.05 -7.52 -4.99
C ILE A 43 -5.07 -6.70 -5.77
N PHE A 44 -5.34 -5.50 -5.28
CA PHE A 44 -6.24 -4.53 -5.87
C PHE A 44 -5.41 -3.45 -6.58
N ARG A 45 -5.66 -3.21 -7.87
CA ARG A 45 -4.89 -2.27 -8.70
C ARG A 45 -5.78 -1.14 -9.19
N CYS A 46 -5.33 0.10 -9.06
CA CYS A 46 -5.91 1.26 -9.75
C CYS A 46 -5.22 1.47 -11.10
N GLU A 47 -5.70 2.44 -11.88
CA GLU A 47 -5.18 2.74 -13.23
C GLU A 47 -3.66 3.03 -13.24
N ASP A 48 -3.15 3.78 -12.26
CA ASP A 48 -1.70 4.10 -12.20
C ASP A 48 -0.83 2.90 -11.86
N HIS A 49 -1.42 1.91 -11.18
CA HIS A 49 -0.71 0.73 -10.65
C HIS A 49 -1.07 -0.55 -11.41
N LEU A 50 -1.73 -0.45 -12.56
CA LEU A 50 -2.21 -1.61 -13.32
C LEU A 50 -1.06 -2.47 -13.85
N TYR A 51 0.07 -1.84 -14.17
CA TYR A 51 1.24 -2.47 -14.79
C TYR A 51 2.37 -2.75 -13.80
N TYR A 52 2.18 -2.45 -12.51
CA TYR A 52 3.17 -2.71 -11.48
C TYR A 52 3.15 -4.20 -11.13
N ASP A 53 4.33 -4.76 -10.87
CA ASP A 53 4.43 -6.13 -10.38
C ASP A 53 4.03 -6.25 -8.90
N VAL A 54 3.93 -7.48 -8.41
CA VAL A 54 3.52 -7.74 -7.03
C VAL A 54 4.48 -7.10 -6.04
N ASP A 55 5.78 -7.23 -6.27
CA ASP A 55 6.81 -6.80 -5.33
C ASP A 55 6.81 -5.27 -5.17
N ASP A 56 6.61 -4.53 -6.26
CA ASP A 56 6.47 -3.08 -6.23
C ASP A 56 5.19 -2.64 -5.53
N ILE A 57 4.06 -3.34 -5.77
CA ILE A 57 2.83 -3.10 -5.03
C ILE A 57 3.02 -3.40 -3.53
N GLU A 58 3.79 -4.43 -3.15
CA GLU A 58 4.06 -4.73 -1.74
C GLU A 58 4.87 -3.62 -1.07
N LYS A 59 5.90 -3.10 -1.73
CA LYS A 59 6.69 -1.96 -1.22
C LYS A 59 5.79 -0.74 -1.01
N LEU A 60 4.94 -0.42 -1.98
CA LEU A 60 4.01 0.71 -1.88
C LEU A 60 2.93 0.49 -0.82
N ALA A 61 2.44 -0.75 -0.64
CA ALA A 61 1.50 -1.08 0.41
C ALA A 61 2.09 -0.84 1.81
N LEU A 62 3.39 -1.13 2.01
CA LEU A 62 4.08 -0.81 3.26
C LEU A 62 4.13 0.71 3.51
N VAL A 63 4.37 1.49 2.46
CA VAL A 63 4.31 2.96 2.54
C VAL A 63 2.88 3.39 2.89
N LYS A 64 1.87 2.93 2.16
CA LYS A 64 0.46 3.24 2.43
C LYS A 64 0.08 2.99 3.89
N ILE A 65 0.46 1.85 4.45
CA ILE A 65 0.19 1.51 5.86
C ILE A 65 0.96 2.44 6.81
N ARG A 66 2.24 2.68 6.53
CA ARG A 66 3.10 3.51 7.39
C ARG A 66 2.59 4.96 7.48
N PHE A 67 2.02 5.47 6.40
CA PHE A 67 1.53 6.84 6.27
C PHE A 67 0.00 6.95 6.40
N GLN A 68 -0.70 5.87 6.77
CA GLN A 68 -2.16 5.81 6.78
C GLN A 68 -2.84 6.81 7.71
N ASN A 69 -2.14 7.24 8.77
CA ASN A 69 -2.66 8.14 9.80
C ASN A 69 -1.99 9.52 9.76
N ILE A 70 -1.31 9.87 8.66
CA ILE A 70 -0.76 11.21 8.50
C ILE A 70 -1.86 12.10 7.93
N GLU A 71 -2.25 13.10 8.70
CA GLU A 71 -3.19 14.12 8.28
C GLU A 71 -2.46 15.24 7.53
N GLU A 72 -3.18 16.01 6.72
CA GLU A 72 -2.57 17.16 6.01
C GLU A 72 -1.97 18.18 6.99
N SER A 73 -2.52 18.28 8.21
CA SER A 73 -1.96 19.09 9.30
C SER A 73 -0.62 18.60 9.84
N ASP A 74 -0.30 17.31 9.65
CA ASP A 74 0.99 16.74 10.03
C ASP A 74 2.07 17.04 8.97
N LEU A 75 1.66 17.49 7.78
CA LEU A 75 2.57 17.86 6.70
C LEU A 75 3.08 19.29 6.95
N MET A 76 4.40 19.41 7.07
CA MET A 76 5.06 20.70 7.10
C MET A 76 5.24 21.19 5.65
N ASP A 77 4.84 22.42 5.39
CA ASP A 77 5.09 23.01 4.08
C ASP A 77 6.61 23.20 3.86
N GLY A 78 7.04 23.06 2.60
CA GLY A 78 8.45 23.09 2.24
C GLY A 78 9.16 24.41 2.58
N LEU A 79 8.44 25.54 2.62
CA LEU A 79 9.01 26.84 2.97
C LEU A 79 9.28 26.92 4.48
N THR A 80 8.39 26.37 5.29
CA THR A 80 8.53 26.29 6.74
C THR A 80 9.66 25.33 7.13
N PHE A 81 9.83 24.22 6.41
CA PHE A 81 10.97 23.32 6.59
C PHE A 81 12.31 24.00 6.27
N LEU A 82 12.41 24.70 5.13
CA LEU A 82 13.64 25.40 4.74
C LEU A 82 14.03 26.51 5.75
N LYS A 83 13.06 27.26 6.26
CA LYS A 83 13.30 28.30 7.28
C LYS A 83 13.87 27.74 8.59
N GLN A 84 13.55 26.50 8.96
CA GLN A 84 14.13 25.85 10.14
C GLN A 84 15.58 25.40 9.91
N LEU A 85 15.95 25.08 8.66
CA LEU A 85 17.34 24.73 8.31
C LEU A 85 18.26 25.97 8.28
N ASP A 86 17.72 27.13 7.92
CA ASP A 86 18.45 28.40 7.89
C ASP A 86 18.58 29.08 9.27
N SER A 87 18.10 28.44 10.34
CA SER A 87 18.10 29.00 11.71
C SER A 87 19.35 28.67 12.55
N ASP A 88 20.47 28.32 11.91
CA ASP A 88 21.80 28.20 12.54
C ASP A 88 22.54 29.55 12.63
#